data_AF-A0A4Q3RCG0-F1
#
_entry.id   AF-A0A4Q3RCG0-F1
#
_cell.length_a   1.000
_cell.length_b   1.000
_cell.length_c   1.000
_cell.angle_alpha   90.00
_cell.angle_beta   90.00
_cell.angle_gamma   90.00
#
_symmetry.space_group_name_H-M   'P 1'
#
loop_
_entity.id
_entity.type
_entity.pdbx_description
1 polymer ?
#
loop_
_entity_poly.entity_id
_entity_poly.type
_entity_poly.pdbx_seq_one_letter_code
_entity_poly.pdbx_strand_id
1 'polypeptide(L)'
;MGLPGPKVWSEIWDVVGPLADKVMNEGISNWAEDQLLYIDRRGFLEETYFTFSYSPIFNETGEVVGVFCACTETTEKVLAGRKVEESERNLRNTILQSPVAMCILRGPNYSVEIANDRMFELWGRPSEEMTGQPIFEALPEAREQGLEELLQRVYTTGEKFVANERPILLPRLEKLETIYINFVYQPFREGDGISFTSLPM
;
A
#
# COMPACT_ATOMS: atom_id res chain seq x y z
N MET A 1 -29.73 -9.26 35.81
CA MET A 1 -28.66 -10.26 36.00
C MET A 1 -27.95 -10.45 34.67
N GLY A 2 -26.61 -10.40 34.65
CA GLY A 2 -25.84 -10.72 33.45
C GLY A 2 -25.95 -12.20 33.09
N LEU A 3 -25.91 -12.52 31.81
CA LEU A 3 -25.78 -13.89 31.32
C LEU A 3 -24.31 -14.32 31.34
N PRO A 4 -23.99 -15.62 31.50
CA PRO A 4 -22.63 -16.12 31.40
C PRO A 4 -21.99 -15.77 30.05
N GLY A 5 -20.74 -15.32 30.05
CA GLY A 5 -19.95 -15.01 28.84
C GLY A 5 -20.05 -16.08 27.74
N PRO A 6 -19.86 -17.39 28.04
CA PRO A 6 -19.97 -18.45 27.03
C PRO A 6 -21.36 -18.59 26.40
N LYS A 7 -22.42 -18.06 27.03
CA LYS A 7 -23.78 -18.06 26.46
C LYS A 7 -24.05 -16.84 25.59
N VAL A 8 -23.44 -15.69 25.93
CA VAL A 8 -23.63 -14.44 25.18
C VAL A 8 -22.75 -14.41 23.94
N TRP A 9 -21.54 -14.97 24.04
CA TRP A 9 -20.50 -14.93 23.02
C TRP A 9 -20.13 -16.33 22.54
N SER A 10 -21.09 -17.27 22.53
CA SER A 10 -20.84 -18.69 22.25
C SER A 10 -20.13 -18.96 20.93
N GLU A 11 -20.36 -18.11 19.94
CA GLU A 11 -19.81 -18.18 18.58
C GLU A 11 -18.31 -17.82 18.48
N ILE A 12 -17.77 -17.10 19.47
CA ILE A 12 -16.37 -16.67 19.52
C ILE A 12 -15.67 -17.13 20.81
N TRP A 13 -16.34 -17.92 21.64
CA TRP A 13 -15.87 -18.26 22.98
C TRP A 13 -14.62 -19.14 22.97
N ASP A 14 -14.44 -19.94 21.91
CA ASP A 14 -13.21 -20.69 21.67
C ASP A 14 -11.98 -19.78 21.51
N VAL A 15 -12.17 -18.57 21.00
CA VAL A 15 -11.12 -17.55 20.85
C VAL A 15 -10.96 -16.71 22.11
N VAL A 16 -12.05 -16.13 22.63
CA VAL A 16 -11.97 -15.16 23.74
C VAL A 16 -12.02 -15.79 25.13
N GLY A 17 -12.64 -16.96 25.26
CA GLY A 17 -12.79 -17.68 26.53
C GLY A 17 -11.46 -18.06 27.20
N PRO A 18 -10.50 -18.67 26.48
CA PRO A 18 -9.19 -19.01 27.06
C PRO A 18 -8.43 -17.80 27.62
N LEU A 19 -8.61 -16.63 27.02
CA LEU A 19 -8.02 -15.38 27.51
C LEU A 19 -8.66 -14.92 28.82
N ALA A 20 -9.99 -15.07 28.94
CA ALA A 20 -10.71 -14.77 30.17
C ALA A 20 -10.37 -15.77 31.28
N ASP A 21 -10.29 -17.06 30.97
CA ASP A 21 -9.91 -18.12 31.90
C ASP A 21 -8.50 -17.89 32.45
N LYS A 22 -7.58 -17.44 31.61
CA LYS A 22 -6.22 -17.07 32.05
C LYS A 22 -6.24 -15.94 33.08
N VAL A 23 -7.05 -14.90 32.86
CA VAL A 23 -7.19 -13.81 33.85
C VAL A 23 -7.83 -14.32 35.14
N MET A 24 -8.86 -15.14 35.06
CA MET A 24 -9.57 -15.68 36.22
C MET A 24 -8.68 -16.61 37.06
N ASN A 25 -7.86 -17.44 36.41
CA ASN A 25 -7.04 -18.46 37.08
C ASN A 25 -5.68 -17.93 37.54
N GLU A 26 -5.05 -17.05 36.77
CA GLU A 26 -3.67 -16.58 37.01
C GLU A 26 -3.62 -15.14 37.54
N GLY A 27 -4.69 -14.35 37.41
CA GLY A 27 -4.70 -12.94 37.78
C GLY A 27 -3.80 -12.05 36.91
N ILE A 28 -3.45 -12.50 35.69
CA ILE A 28 -2.55 -11.78 34.77
C ILE A 28 -3.37 -11.15 33.64
N SER A 29 -3.25 -9.83 33.47
CA SER A 29 -3.87 -9.12 32.35
C SER A 29 -3.33 -9.59 30.99
N ASN A 30 -4.20 -9.59 29.99
CA ASN A 30 -3.82 -9.83 28.59
C ASN A 30 -4.55 -8.86 27.66
N TRP A 31 -4.08 -8.79 26.41
CA TRP A 31 -4.61 -7.91 25.39
C TRP A 31 -4.48 -8.55 24.00
N ALA A 32 -5.35 -8.13 23.09
CA ALA A 32 -5.33 -8.52 21.68
C ALA A 32 -5.60 -7.27 20.83
N GLU A 33 -4.82 -7.12 19.76
CA GLU A 33 -4.98 -6.07 18.75
C GLU A 33 -5.61 -6.64 17.50
N ASP A 34 -6.61 -5.93 16.96
CA ASP A 34 -7.27 -6.28 15.70
C ASP A 34 -7.54 -7.80 15.56
N GLN A 35 -8.08 -8.39 16.62
CA GLN A 35 -8.40 -9.81 16.67
C GLN A 35 -9.59 -10.08 15.75
N LEU A 36 -9.38 -10.90 14.73
CA LEU A 36 -10.45 -11.39 13.88
C LEU A 36 -11.38 -12.29 14.68
N LEU A 37 -12.67 -11.95 14.67
CA LEU A 37 -13.77 -12.70 15.26
C LEU A 37 -14.89 -12.78 14.23
N TYR A 38 -15.41 -14.00 14.04
CA TYR A 38 -16.56 -14.21 13.18
C TYR A 38 -17.82 -14.19 14.04
N ILE A 39 -18.67 -13.17 13.83
CA ILE A 39 -19.85 -12.94 14.67
C ILE A 39 -21.10 -13.01 13.79
N ASP A 40 -22.10 -13.80 14.18
CA ASP A 40 -23.40 -13.82 13.53
C ASP A 40 -24.18 -12.58 13.95
N ARG A 41 -24.15 -11.57 13.07
CA ARG A 41 -24.95 -10.36 13.20
C ARG A 41 -25.88 -10.32 12.01
N ARG A 42 -27.17 -10.07 12.25
CA ARG A 42 -28.19 -9.90 11.19
C ARG A 42 -28.43 -11.16 10.34
N GLY A 43 -28.12 -12.35 10.87
CA GLY A 43 -28.44 -13.64 10.24
C GLY A 43 -27.41 -14.13 9.24
N PHE A 44 -26.19 -13.58 9.28
CA PHE A 44 -25.04 -14.06 8.52
C PHE A 44 -23.76 -13.86 9.33
N LEU A 45 -22.77 -14.71 9.07
CA LEU A 45 -21.47 -14.65 9.73
C LEU A 45 -20.65 -13.48 9.16
N GLU A 46 -20.37 -12.49 9.99
CA GLU A 46 -19.60 -11.29 9.63
C GLU A 46 -18.12 -11.43 10.04
N GLU A 47 -17.21 -10.98 9.17
CA GLU A 47 -15.78 -10.77 9.48
C GLU A 47 -15.67 -9.48 10.33
N THR A 48 -15.34 -9.60 11.61
CA THR A 48 -15.22 -8.45 12.52
C THR A 48 -13.88 -8.43 13.23
N TYR A 49 -13.40 -7.25 13.59
CA TYR A 49 -12.11 -7.07 14.25
C TYR A 49 -12.27 -6.29 15.55
N PHE A 50 -11.62 -6.77 16.61
CA PHE A 50 -11.69 -6.16 17.93
C PHE A 50 -10.30 -6.00 18.54
N THR A 51 -10.04 -4.80 19.07
CA THR A 51 -8.93 -4.57 19.99
C THR A 51 -9.48 -4.55 21.40
N PHE A 52 -9.02 -5.46 22.26
CA PHE A 52 -9.52 -5.57 23.61
C PHE A 52 -8.46 -5.98 24.62
N SER A 53 -8.72 -5.69 25.90
CA SER A 53 -7.92 -6.16 27.01
C SER A 53 -8.77 -6.77 28.10
N TYR A 54 -8.24 -7.81 28.73
CA TYR A 54 -8.80 -8.42 29.92
C TYR A 54 -7.91 -8.11 31.11
N SER A 55 -8.50 -7.56 32.16
CA SER A 55 -7.85 -7.27 33.43
C SER A 55 -8.62 -7.88 34.60
N PRO A 56 -7.93 -8.43 35.61
CA PRO A 56 -8.60 -9.02 36.76
C PRO A 56 -9.29 -7.95 37.62
N ILE A 57 -10.46 -8.28 38.14
CA ILE A 57 -11.14 -7.52 39.19
C ILE A 57 -10.90 -8.29 40.48
N PHE A 58 -10.25 -7.64 41.46
CA PHE A 58 -9.97 -8.25 42.76
C PHE A 58 -11.00 -7.83 43.81
N ASN A 59 -11.31 -8.73 44.74
CA ASN A 59 -12.04 -8.40 45.96
C ASN A 59 -11.08 -7.92 47.08
N GLU A 60 -11.64 -7.64 48.26
CA GLU A 60 -10.87 -7.16 49.43
C GLU A 60 -9.85 -8.19 49.97
N THR A 61 -10.02 -9.48 49.66
CA THR A 61 -9.11 -10.56 50.07
C THR A 61 -8.00 -10.83 49.03
N GLY A 62 -8.01 -10.12 47.89
CA GLY A 62 -7.03 -10.27 46.81
C GLY A 62 -7.35 -11.39 45.82
N GLU A 63 -8.55 -11.98 45.87
CA GLU A 63 -9.00 -13.01 44.95
C GLU A 63 -9.61 -12.39 43.69
N VAL A 64 -9.38 -13.02 42.53
CA VAL A 64 -9.98 -12.60 41.27
C VAL A 64 -11.46 -12.99 41.26
N VAL A 65 -12.35 -12.00 41.22
CA VAL A 65 -13.82 -12.20 41.23
C VAL A 65 -14.46 -11.88 39.88
N GLY A 66 -13.68 -11.43 38.90
CA GLY A 66 -14.17 -11.18 37.56
C GLY A 66 -13.10 -10.67 36.62
N VAL A 67 -13.51 -10.47 35.36
CA VAL A 67 -12.69 -9.90 34.31
C VAL A 67 -13.32 -8.58 33.88
N PHE A 68 -12.54 -7.50 33.93
CA PHE A 68 -12.86 -6.27 33.25
C PHE A 68 -12.39 -6.37 31.79
N CYS A 69 -13.31 -6.09 30.86
CA CYS A 69 -13.02 -6.03 29.44
C CYS A 69 -13.14 -4.58 28.94
N ALA A 70 -12.04 -4.02 28.44
CA ALA A 70 -12.11 -2.84 27.59
C ALA A 70 -12.03 -3.32 26.14
N CYS A 71 -13.05 -3.01 25.33
CA CYS A 71 -13.16 -3.51 23.96
C CYS A 71 -13.51 -2.37 23.01
N THR A 72 -12.79 -2.29 21.90
CA THR A 72 -13.05 -1.38 20.78
C THR A 72 -13.18 -2.21 19.52
N GLU A 73 -14.29 -2.04 18.79
CA GLU A 73 -14.42 -2.60 17.45
C GLU A 73 -13.55 -1.81 16.48
N THR A 74 -12.67 -2.50 15.76
CA THR A 74 -11.73 -1.94 14.78
C THR A 74 -12.00 -2.42 13.36
N THR A 75 -13.12 -3.12 13.13
CA THR A 75 -13.55 -3.68 11.83
C THR A 75 -13.41 -2.69 10.68
N GLU A 76 -14.00 -1.50 10.79
CA GLU A 76 -13.95 -0.48 9.72
C GLU A 76 -12.53 -0.05 9.38
N LYS A 77 -11.68 0.13 10.40
CA LYS A 77 -10.27 0.53 10.23
C LYS A 77 -9.48 -0.55 9.49
N VAL A 78 -9.60 -1.81 9.93
CA VAL A 78 -8.87 -2.94 9.34
C VAL A 78 -9.32 -3.18 7.90
N LEU A 79 -10.63 -3.20 7.64
CA LEU A 79 -11.16 -3.41 6.29
C LEU A 79 -10.83 -2.24 5.35
N ALA A 80 -10.85 -1.00 5.84
CA ALA A 80 -10.41 0.16 5.06
C ALA A 80 -8.92 0.07 4.70
N GLY A 81 -8.06 -0.31 5.65
CA GLY A 81 -6.63 -0.54 5.42
C GLY A 81 -6.39 -1.60 4.36
N ARG A 82 -7.00 -2.78 4.50
CA ARG A 82 -6.90 -3.88 3.52
C ARG A 82 -7.34 -3.44 2.12
N LYS A 83 -8.42 -2.65 2.01
CA LYS A 83 -8.92 -2.15 0.72
C LYS A 83 -7.95 -1.19 0.04
N VAL A 84 -7.27 -0.34 0.81
CA VAL A 84 -6.23 0.55 0.27
C VAL A 84 -5.04 -0.28 -0.24
N GLU A 85 -4.55 -1.22 0.57
CA GLU A 85 -3.45 -2.12 0.17
C GLU A 85 -3.76 -2.91 -1.10
N GLU A 86 -4.98 -3.44 -1.21
CA GLU A 86 -5.43 -4.15 -2.40
C GLU A 86 -5.48 -3.24 -3.63
N SER A 87 -5.99 -2.01 -3.47
CA SER A 87 -6.03 -1.01 -4.54
C SER A 87 -4.63 -0.64 -5.02
N GLU A 88 -3.69 -0.38 -4.11
CA GLU A 88 -2.29 -0.08 -4.45
C GLU A 88 -1.62 -1.24 -5.18
N ARG A 89 -1.83 -2.48 -4.70
CA ARG A 89 -1.31 -3.68 -5.34
C ARG A 89 -1.88 -3.87 -6.74
N ASN A 90 -3.17 -3.63 -6.93
CA ASN A 90 -3.83 -3.73 -8.23
C ASN A 90 -3.30 -2.68 -9.22
N LEU A 91 -3.12 -1.44 -8.77
CA LEU A 91 -2.51 -0.38 -9.58
C LEU A 91 -1.08 -0.76 -10.00
N ARG A 92 -0.26 -1.19 -9.04
CA ARG A 92 1.12 -1.63 -9.30
C ARG A 92 1.16 -2.76 -10.33
N ASN A 93 0.32 -3.79 -10.16
CA ASN A 93 0.25 -4.92 -11.08
C ASN A 93 -0.19 -4.49 -12.49
N THR A 94 -1.15 -3.57 -12.58
CA THR A 94 -1.64 -3.04 -13.87
C THR A 94 -0.51 -2.37 -14.65
N ILE A 95 0.34 -1.58 -13.98
CA ILE A 95 1.49 -0.93 -14.63
C ILE A 95 2.51 -1.98 -15.07
N LEU A 96 2.90 -2.89 -14.18
CA LEU A 96 3.93 -3.89 -14.44
C LEU A 96 3.56 -4.86 -15.57
N GLN A 97 2.28 -5.22 -15.70
CA GLN A 97 1.80 -6.13 -16.73
C GLN A 97 1.37 -5.42 -18.02
N SER A 98 1.44 -4.09 -18.06
CA SER A 98 1.05 -3.31 -19.24
C SER A 98 1.96 -3.60 -20.43
N PRO A 99 1.43 -3.77 -21.65
CA PRO A 99 2.23 -3.99 -22.86
C PRO A 99 2.90 -2.71 -23.39
N VAL A 100 2.66 -1.55 -22.79
CA VAL A 100 3.29 -0.26 -23.15
C VAL A 100 4.32 0.15 -22.10
N ALA A 101 5.39 0.84 -22.49
CA ALA A 101 6.41 1.31 -21.56
C ALA A 101 5.82 2.34 -20.58
N MET A 102 5.85 2.02 -19.30
CA MET A 102 5.25 2.84 -18.24
C MET A 102 6.16 2.91 -17.02
N CYS A 103 6.21 4.08 -16.40
CA CYS A 103 6.78 4.24 -15.07
C CYS A 103 6.06 5.32 -14.24
N ILE A 104 6.29 5.26 -12.93
CA ILE A 104 5.96 6.29 -11.96
C ILE A 104 7.29 6.83 -11.42
N LEU A 105 7.45 8.14 -11.51
CA LEU A 105 8.53 8.91 -10.92
C LEU A 105 7.99 9.66 -9.70
N ARG A 106 8.72 9.68 -8.59
CA ARG A 106 8.28 10.33 -7.34
C ARG A 106 9.28 11.37 -6.85
N GLY A 107 8.71 12.44 -6.27
CA GLY A 107 9.44 13.50 -5.59
C GLY A 107 10.13 14.48 -6.55
N PRO A 108 10.77 15.51 -5.99
CA PRO A 108 11.37 16.60 -6.78
C PRO A 108 12.58 16.15 -7.63
N ASN A 109 13.20 15.02 -7.30
CA ASN A 109 14.34 14.45 -8.04
C ASN A 109 13.91 13.36 -9.04
N TYR A 110 12.60 13.12 -9.19
CA TYR A 110 12.03 12.15 -10.14
C TYR A 110 12.61 10.74 -9.97
N SER A 111 12.66 10.25 -8.74
CA SER A 111 13.13 8.91 -8.44
C SER A 111 12.18 7.86 -9.02
N VAL A 112 12.71 6.82 -9.68
CA VAL A 112 11.90 5.76 -10.30
C VAL A 112 11.27 4.90 -9.20
N GLU A 113 9.96 5.01 -9.01
CA GLU A 113 9.23 4.23 -8.00
C GLU A 113 8.76 2.89 -8.57
N ILE A 114 8.14 2.92 -9.75
CA ILE A 114 7.65 1.75 -10.47
C ILE A 114 8.00 1.91 -11.94
N ALA A 115 8.50 0.87 -12.59
CA ALA A 115 8.66 0.81 -14.03
C ALA A 115 8.44 -0.64 -14.49
N ASN A 116 7.80 -0.83 -15.64
CA ASN A 116 7.58 -2.16 -16.20
C ASN A 116 8.73 -2.60 -17.14
N ASP A 117 8.74 -3.86 -17.55
CA ASP A 117 9.80 -4.42 -18.39
C ASP A 117 9.97 -3.65 -19.71
N ARG A 118 8.85 -3.20 -20.30
CA ARG A 118 8.85 -2.39 -21.52
C ARG A 118 9.58 -1.06 -21.32
N MET A 119 9.50 -0.48 -20.13
CA MET A 119 10.21 0.74 -19.78
C MET A 119 11.71 0.49 -19.64
N PHE A 120 12.12 -0.60 -18.98
CA PHE A 120 13.53 -0.97 -18.86
C PHE A 120 14.17 -1.29 -20.22
N GLU A 121 13.45 -2.00 -21.09
CA GLU A 121 13.83 -2.20 -22.49
C GLU A 121 13.98 -0.86 -23.22
N LEU A 122 13.03 0.07 -23.05
CA LEU A 122 13.08 1.39 -23.68
C LEU A 122 14.27 2.20 -23.19
N TRP A 123 14.58 2.19 -21.89
CA TRP A 123 15.74 2.87 -21.34
C TRP A 123 17.07 2.15 -21.63
N GLY A 124 17.03 0.87 -22.00
CA GLY A 124 18.24 0.07 -22.22
C GLY A 124 19.03 -0.19 -20.93
N ARG A 125 18.36 -0.22 -19.77
CA ARG A 125 18.96 -0.39 -18.45
C ARG A 125 18.21 -1.46 -17.65
N PRO A 126 18.90 -2.29 -16.85
CA PRO A 126 18.25 -3.29 -16.01
C PRO A 126 17.51 -2.64 -14.84
N SER A 127 16.52 -3.35 -14.28
CA SER A 127 15.64 -2.82 -13.24
C SER A 127 16.37 -2.39 -11.97
N GLU A 128 17.45 -3.09 -11.64
CA GLU A 128 18.28 -2.94 -10.45
C GLU A 128 19.08 -1.63 -10.46
N GLU A 129 19.41 -1.12 -11.65
CA GLU A 129 20.12 0.16 -11.82
C GLU A 129 19.17 1.36 -11.80
N MET A 130 17.89 1.13 -12.08
CA MET A 130 16.90 2.21 -12.24
C MET A 130 16.04 2.39 -11.00
N THR A 131 15.57 1.30 -10.39
CA THR A 131 14.56 1.35 -9.32
C THR A 131 15.11 2.09 -8.09
N GLY A 132 14.37 3.08 -7.62
CA GLY A 132 14.74 3.95 -6.49
C GLY A 132 15.73 5.07 -6.83
N GLN A 133 16.36 5.05 -8.02
CA GLN A 133 17.34 6.05 -8.42
C GLN A 133 16.66 7.27 -9.07
N PRO A 134 17.22 8.48 -8.93
CA PRO A 134 16.83 9.63 -9.74
C PRO A 134 17.01 9.34 -11.23
N ILE A 135 15.97 9.55 -12.05
CA ILE A 135 15.97 9.11 -13.45
C ILE A 135 17.14 9.70 -14.26
N PHE A 136 17.50 10.95 -14.04
CA PHE A 136 18.60 11.61 -14.77
C PHE A 136 20.00 11.33 -14.21
N GLU A 137 20.10 10.66 -13.06
CA GLU A 137 21.37 10.10 -12.57
C GLU A 137 21.59 8.70 -13.16
N ALA A 138 20.54 7.89 -13.24
CA ALA A 138 20.59 6.55 -13.83
C ALA A 138 20.59 6.57 -15.39
N LEU A 139 20.02 7.62 -15.99
CA LEU A 139 19.98 7.84 -17.44
C LEU A 139 20.48 9.25 -17.79
N PRO A 140 21.77 9.55 -17.58
CA PRO A 140 22.33 10.88 -17.79
C PRO A 140 22.22 11.35 -19.24
N GLU A 141 22.18 10.43 -20.20
CA GLU A 141 22.03 10.73 -21.63
C GLU A 141 20.71 11.44 -21.94
N ALA A 142 19.69 11.29 -21.09
CA ALA A 142 18.39 11.94 -21.25
C ALA A 142 18.35 13.42 -20.79
N ARG A 143 19.35 13.90 -20.03
CA ARG A 143 19.32 15.23 -19.37
C ARG A 143 19.31 16.39 -20.36
N GLU A 144 20.18 16.37 -21.37
CA GLU A 144 20.37 17.51 -22.29
C GLU A 144 19.35 17.56 -23.45
N GLN A 145 18.22 16.86 -23.30
CA GLN A 145 17.22 16.71 -24.35
C GLN A 145 15.92 17.47 -24.07
N GLY A 146 15.93 18.32 -23.03
CA GLY A 146 14.77 19.11 -22.63
C GLY A 146 13.70 18.31 -21.85
N LEU A 147 14.02 17.09 -21.40
CA LEU A 147 13.06 16.19 -20.72
C LEU A 147 12.91 16.55 -19.23
N GLU A 148 14.00 16.99 -18.60
CA GLU A 148 14.00 17.37 -17.18
C GLU A 148 13.16 18.62 -16.95
N GLU A 149 13.26 19.63 -17.83
CA GLU A 149 12.47 20.85 -17.79
C GLU A 149 10.98 20.57 -18.03
N LEU A 150 10.67 19.58 -18.88
CA LEU A 150 9.29 19.14 -19.11
C LEU A 150 8.71 18.45 -17.88
N LEU A 151 9.48 17.54 -17.25
CA LEU A 151 9.09 16.92 -15.98
C LEU A 151 8.89 17.98 -14.90
N GLN A 152 9.82 18.93 -14.77
CA GLN A 152 9.71 20.02 -13.81
C GLN A 152 8.47 20.87 -14.04
N ARG A 153 8.15 21.19 -15.30
CA ARG A 153 6.93 21.92 -15.63
C ARG A 153 5.69 21.12 -15.20
N VAL A 154 5.61 19.84 -15.58
CA VAL A 154 4.48 18.97 -15.22
C VAL A 154 4.35 18.84 -13.70
N TYR A 155 5.47 18.69 -12.99
CA TYR A 155 5.51 18.62 -11.52
C TYR A 155 4.97 19.90 -10.87
N THR A 156 5.42 21.05 -11.37
CA THR A 156 5.13 22.36 -10.76
C THR A 156 3.73 22.87 -11.12
N THR A 157 3.29 22.68 -12.37
CA THR A 157 1.99 23.20 -12.84
C THR A 157 0.85 22.22 -12.64
N GLY A 158 1.15 20.91 -12.54
CA GLY A 158 0.14 19.87 -12.54
C GLY A 158 -0.58 19.70 -13.88
N GLU A 159 -0.06 20.27 -14.97
CA GLU A 159 -0.59 20.10 -16.32
C GLU A 159 0.14 18.98 -17.04
N LYS A 160 -0.61 18.04 -17.63
CA LYS A 160 -0.02 16.95 -18.42
C LYS A 160 0.70 17.49 -19.65
N PHE A 161 1.75 16.78 -20.05
CA PHE A 161 2.46 17.02 -21.30
C PHE A 161 2.34 15.81 -22.21
N VAL A 162 2.10 16.04 -23.49
CA VAL A 162 2.02 15.01 -24.52
C VAL A 162 2.99 15.37 -25.63
N ALA A 163 3.81 14.41 -26.03
CA ALA A 163 4.69 14.52 -27.17
C ALA A 163 4.36 13.44 -28.20
N ASN A 164 4.44 13.82 -29.47
CA ASN A 164 4.31 12.91 -30.61
C ASN A 164 5.63 12.94 -31.39
N GLU A 165 6.12 11.76 -31.76
CA GLU A 165 7.33 11.52 -32.55
C GLU A 165 8.51 12.36 -32.08
N ARG A 166 8.72 12.45 -30.76
CA ARG A 166 9.86 13.22 -30.24
C ARG A 166 11.13 12.40 -30.41
N PRO A 167 12.19 12.95 -31.04
CA PRO A 167 13.48 12.30 -31.08
C PRO A 167 14.10 12.30 -29.68
N ILE A 168 14.49 11.13 -29.19
CA ILE A 168 15.21 10.95 -27.93
C ILE A 168 16.41 10.04 -28.17
N LEU A 169 17.59 10.50 -27.75
CA LEU A 169 18.81 9.74 -27.73
C LEU A 169 18.82 8.81 -26.52
N LEU A 170 18.83 7.50 -26.73
CA LEU A 170 18.83 6.49 -25.67
C LEU A 170 19.88 5.42 -25.94
N PRO A 171 20.39 4.74 -24.89
CA PRO A 171 21.36 3.67 -25.06
C PRO A 171 20.69 2.42 -25.67
N ARG A 172 21.40 1.82 -26.63
CA ARG A 172 21.04 0.59 -27.33
C ARG A 172 22.29 -0.27 -27.48
N LEU A 173 22.37 -1.34 -26.70
CA LEU A 173 23.56 -2.21 -26.64
C LEU A 173 24.82 -1.38 -26.34
N GLU A 174 25.70 -1.18 -27.33
CA GLU A 174 26.97 -0.45 -27.19
C GLU A 174 26.96 0.97 -27.78
N LYS A 175 25.81 1.44 -28.29
CA LYS A 175 25.72 2.75 -28.97
C LYS A 175 24.54 3.57 -28.47
N LEU A 176 24.62 4.88 -28.66
CA LEU A 176 23.48 5.78 -28.52
C LEU A 176 22.72 5.83 -29.84
N GLU A 177 21.40 5.70 -29.77
CA GLU A 177 20.52 5.75 -30.94
C GLU A 177 19.38 6.72 -30.71
N THR A 178 19.09 7.54 -31.73
CA THR A 178 17.92 8.42 -31.71
C THR A 178 16.70 7.61 -32.08
N ILE A 179 15.76 7.50 -31.15
CA ILE A 179 14.45 6.90 -31.39
C ILE A 179 13.37 7.97 -31.37
N TYR A 180 12.28 7.73 -32.09
CA TYR A 180 11.12 8.62 -32.08
C TYR A 180 10.05 7.97 -31.21
N ILE A 181 9.61 8.68 -30.17
CA ILE A 181 8.59 8.16 -29.26
C ILE A 181 7.42 9.12 -29.07
N ASN A 182 6.23 8.55 -29.03
CA ASN A 182 5.04 9.19 -28.50
C ASN A 182 4.99 8.94 -27.00
N PHE A 183 4.79 9.97 -26.18
CA PHE A 183 4.68 9.77 -24.73
C PHE A 183 3.85 10.84 -24.04
N VAL A 184 3.42 10.50 -22.83
CA VAL A 184 2.71 11.38 -21.93
C VAL A 184 3.46 11.46 -20.61
N TYR A 185 3.69 12.67 -20.12
CA TYR A 185 3.92 12.94 -18.71
C TYR A 185 2.60 13.39 -18.08
N GLN A 186 2.12 12.63 -17.10
CA GLN A 186 0.87 12.93 -16.40
C GLN A 186 1.10 13.01 -14.89
N PRO A 187 0.73 14.13 -14.23
CA PRO A 187 0.91 14.29 -12.80
C PRO A 187 -0.13 13.50 -12.00
N PHE A 188 0.29 12.92 -10.87
CA PHE A 188 -0.58 12.32 -9.87
C PHE A 188 -0.75 13.28 -8.69
N ARG A 189 -2.00 13.61 -8.38
CA ARG A 189 -2.34 14.55 -7.31
C ARG A 189 -2.33 13.94 -5.91
N GLU A 190 -2.32 12.61 -5.79
CA GLU A 190 -2.32 11.90 -4.50
C GLU A 190 -0.95 11.80 -3.82
N GLY A 191 0.14 12.26 -4.46
CA GLY A 191 1.45 12.34 -3.83
C GLY A 191 2.55 12.57 -4.86
N ASP A 192 2.96 13.83 -5.03
CA ASP A 192 4.23 14.29 -5.60
C ASP A 192 4.85 13.43 -6.73
N GLY A 193 4.01 12.92 -7.64
CA GLY A 193 4.38 11.86 -8.55
C GLY A 193 4.00 12.17 -9.99
N ILE A 194 4.76 11.64 -10.94
CA ILE A 194 4.51 11.78 -12.38
C ILE A 194 4.51 10.39 -13.01
N SER A 195 3.42 10.02 -13.66
CA SER A 195 3.44 8.92 -14.62
C SER A 195 4.12 9.36 -15.90
N PHE A 196 4.97 8.49 -16.41
CA PHE A 196 5.32 8.45 -17.82
C PHE A 196 4.68 7.25 -18.48
N THR A 197 4.17 7.44 -19.69
CA THR A 197 3.63 6.36 -20.50
C THR A 197 4.01 6.62 -21.95
N SER A 198 4.67 5.64 -22.58
CA SER A 198 4.81 5.65 -24.03
C SER A 198 3.44 5.39 -24.64
N LEU A 199 3.02 6.22 -25.59
CA LEU A 199 1.85 5.93 -26.39
C LEU A 199 2.24 4.97 -27.52
N PRO A 200 1.33 4.09 -27.95
CA PRO A 200 1.55 3.34 -29.17
C PRO A 200 1.82 4.29 -30.34
N MET A 201 2.72 3.87 -31.23
CA MET A 201 2.93 4.52 -32.53
C MET A 201 1.83 4.15 -33.50
#